data_AF-A0A534RAE7-F1
#
_entry.id   AF-A0A534RAE7-F1
#
_cell.length_a   1.000
_cell.length_b   1.000
_cell.length_c   1.000
_cell.angle_alpha   90.00
_cell.angle_beta   90.00
_cell.angle_gamma   90.00
#
_symmetry.space_group_name_H-M   'P 1'
#
loop_
_entity.id
_entity.type
_entity.pdbx_description
1 polymer ?
#
loop_
_entity_poly.entity_id
_entity_poly.type
_entity_poly.pdbx_seq_one_letter_code
_entity_poly.pdbx_strand_id
1 'polypeptide(L)'
;MAPDLRRLRAVHLRVVLLALVASAATASVGRAATIVAAGAPSALGLPFSRFSDPALDDRGRVAFVGGSAVLFQVQGGTLRHVLAAGERGPAGRVVADIGPPAVGRGAV
;
A
#
# COMPACT_ATOMS: atom_id res chain seq x y z
N MET A 1 -39.58 -41.28 2.08
CA MET A 1 -39.89 -39.85 1.85
C MET A 1 -38.69 -39.22 1.17
N ALA A 2 -38.73 -39.03 -0.16
CA ALA A 2 -37.59 -38.52 -0.93
C ALA A 2 -37.47 -36.99 -0.76
N PRO A 3 -36.26 -36.43 -0.63
CA PRO A 3 -36.09 -35.00 -0.46
C PRO A 3 -36.48 -34.23 -1.72
N ASP A 4 -37.19 -33.11 -1.53
CA ASP A 4 -37.64 -32.24 -2.63
C ASP A 4 -36.45 -31.47 -3.23
N LEU A 5 -36.04 -31.89 -4.43
CA LEU A 5 -34.93 -31.35 -5.19
C LEU A 5 -35.09 -29.85 -5.53
N ARG A 6 -36.32 -29.33 -5.61
CA ARG A 6 -36.56 -27.90 -5.87
C ARG A 6 -36.25 -27.06 -4.64
N ARG A 7 -36.65 -27.54 -3.46
CA ARG A 7 -36.28 -26.93 -2.17
C ARG A 7 -34.78 -26.92 -1.95
N LEU A 8 -34.10 -28.03 -2.24
CA LEU A 8 -32.64 -28.14 -2.09
C LEU A 8 -31.89 -27.13 -2.99
N ARG A 9 -32.30 -26.98 -4.26
CA ARG A 9 -31.73 -26.00 -5.18
C ARG A 9 -31.96 -24.56 -4.74
N ALA A 10 -33.16 -24.24 -4.27
CA ALA A 10 -33.50 -22.90 -3.78
C ALA A 10 -32.69 -22.53 -2.52
N VAL A 11 -32.47 -23.50 -1.62
CA VAL A 11 -31.62 -23.33 -0.44
C VAL A 11 -30.17 -23.12 -0.83
N HIS A 12 -29.61 -23.96 -1.72
CA HIS A 12 -28.24 -23.78 -2.21
C HIS A 12 -28.02 -22.42 -2.89
N LEU A 13 -28.95 -21.99 -3.75
CA LEU A 13 -28.86 -20.69 -4.40
C LEU A 13 -28.84 -19.54 -3.39
N ARG A 14 -29.69 -19.58 -2.37
CA ARG A 14 -29.70 -18.60 -1.28
C ARG A 14 -28.40 -18.59 -0.49
N VAL A 15 -27.85 -19.76 -0.17
CA VAL A 15 -26.57 -19.88 0.53
C VAL A 15 -25.44 -19.28 -0.29
N VAL A 16 -25.38 -19.57 -1.59
CA VAL A 16 -24.37 -19.00 -2.50
C VAL A 16 -24.51 -17.48 -2.63
N LEU A 17 -25.74 -16.96 -2.74
CA LEU A 17 -25.98 -15.51 -2.79
C LEU A 17 -25.56 -14.82 -1.49
N LEU A 18 -25.88 -15.42 -0.33
CA LEU A 18 -25.47 -14.89 0.97
C LEU A 18 -23.95 -14.91 1.12
N ALA A 19 -23.28 -15.97 0.67
CA ALA A 19 -21.82 -16.05 0.66
C ALA A 19 -21.22 -14.95 -0.23
N LEU A 20 -21.75 -14.75 -1.44
CA LEU A 20 -21.27 -13.72 -2.36
C LEU A 20 -21.45 -12.30 -1.79
N VAL A 21 -22.60 -12.01 -1.18
CA VAL A 21 -22.86 -10.71 -0.53
C VAL A 21 -21.94 -10.49 0.66
N ALA A 22 -21.72 -11.51 1.49
CA ALA A 22 -20.78 -11.43 2.62
C ALA A 22 -19.33 -11.22 2.16
N SER A 23 -18.90 -11.88 1.08
CA SER A 23 -17.58 -11.68 0.48
C SER A 23 -17.42 -10.27 -0.11
N ALA A 24 -18.45 -9.73 -0.76
CA ALA A 24 -18.43 -8.37 -1.29
C ALA A 24 -18.37 -7.32 -0.15
N ALA A 25 -19.13 -7.53 0.92
CA ALA A 25 -19.15 -6.63 2.08
C ALA A 25 -17.82 -6.64 2.85
N THR A 26 -17.14 -7.78 2.94
CA THR A 26 -15.80 -7.88 3.54
C THR A 26 -14.71 -7.26 2.66
N ALA A 27 -14.87 -7.28 1.34
CA ALA A 27 -13.96 -6.61 0.41
C ALA A 27 -14.11 -5.07 0.43
N SER A 28 -15.27 -4.53 0.80
CA SER A 28 -15.56 -3.09 0.69
C SER A 28 -15.18 -2.27 1.93
N VAL A 29 -14.71 -2.87 3.02
CA VAL A 29 -14.25 -2.11 4.19
C VAL A 29 -12.77 -1.76 3.99
N GLY A 30 -12.52 -0.73 3.19
CA GLY A 30 -11.20 -0.11 3.10
C GLY A 30 -10.82 0.46 4.45
N ARG A 31 -10.12 -0.32 5.28
CA ARG A 31 -9.65 0.13 6.58
C ARG A 31 -8.41 1.00 6.36
N ALA A 32 -8.49 2.27 6.75
CA ALA A 32 -7.31 3.11 6.81
C ALA A 32 -6.30 2.47 7.77
N ALA A 33 -5.08 2.24 7.28
CA ALA A 33 -3.97 1.71 8.05
C ALA A 33 -2.84 2.74 8.04
N THR A 34 -2.29 3.02 9.21
CA THR A 34 -1.10 3.89 9.32
C THR A 34 0.10 3.16 8.77
N ILE A 35 0.73 3.74 7.76
CA ILE A 35 1.95 3.20 7.13
C ILE A 35 3.19 3.65 7.91
N VAL A 36 3.26 4.94 8.23
CA VAL A 36 4.29 5.57 9.05
C VAL A 36 3.66 6.79 9.73
N ALA A 37 4.11 7.10 10.94
CA ALA A 37 3.65 8.26 11.70
C ALA A 37 4.80 9.22 11.97
N ALA A 38 4.50 10.50 12.12
CA ALA A 38 5.47 11.45 12.68
C ALA A 38 5.90 10.97 14.08
N GLY A 39 7.18 11.16 14.42
CA GLY A 39 7.80 10.63 15.63
C GLY A 39 8.32 9.19 15.50
N ALA A 40 7.88 8.43 14.50
CA ALA A 40 8.42 7.09 14.25
C ALA A 40 9.90 7.17 13.82
N PRO A 41 10.75 6.22 14.21
CA PRO A 41 12.16 6.21 13.80
C PRO A 41 12.29 6.03 12.28
N SER A 42 13.18 6.79 11.65
CA SER A 42 13.55 6.56 10.25
C SER A 42 14.83 5.74 10.14
N ALA A 43 15.07 5.17 8.96
CA ALA A 43 16.32 4.49 8.62
C ALA A 43 17.57 5.40 8.73
N LEU A 44 17.38 6.71 8.86
CA LEU A 44 18.47 7.69 9.01
C LEU A 44 18.77 8.03 10.48
N GLY A 45 18.15 7.34 11.43
CA GLY A 45 18.39 7.54 12.87
C GLY A 45 17.69 8.76 13.47
N LEU A 46 16.94 9.53 12.65
CA LEU A 46 16.09 10.63 13.10
C LEU A 46 14.61 10.28 12.94
N PRO A 47 13.72 10.79 13.80
CA PRO A 47 12.29 10.54 13.66
C PRO A 47 11.69 11.25 12.44
N PHE A 48 10.64 10.66 11.86
CA PHE A 48 9.86 11.31 10.83
C PHE A 48 9.15 12.56 11.36
N SER A 49 9.12 13.63 10.56
CA SER A 49 8.49 14.91 10.93
C SER A 49 7.54 15.47 9.87
N ARG A 50 7.75 15.10 8.60
CA ARG A 50 6.95 15.57 7.45
C ARG A 50 6.91 14.49 6.37
N PHE A 51 5.88 14.58 5.55
CA PHE A 51 5.63 13.67 4.43
C PHE A 51 5.13 14.49 3.23
N SER A 52 5.49 14.07 2.02
CA SER A 52 4.79 14.47 0.80
C SER A 52 3.46 13.72 0.68
N ASP A 53 2.65 14.11 -0.31
CA ASP A 53 1.60 13.23 -0.80
C ASP A 53 2.21 11.90 -1.26
N PRO A 54 1.65 10.75 -0.86
CA PRO A 54 2.16 9.46 -1.26
C PRO A 54 1.63 9.03 -2.63
N ALA A 55 2.43 8.21 -3.32
CA ALA A 55 2.03 7.45 -4.49
C ALA A 55 1.76 6.00 -4.07
N LEU A 56 0.61 5.43 -4.45
CA LEU A 56 0.23 4.04 -4.18
C LEU A 56 -0.11 3.31 -5.48
N ASP A 57 0.52 2.16 -5.73
CA ASP A 57 0.21 1.32 -6.89
C ASP A 57 -0.70 0.12 -6.56
N ASP A 58 -1.19 -0.55 -7.61
CA ASP A 58 -2.09 -1.71 -7.52
C ASP A 58 -1.46 -2.93 -6.82
N ARG A 59 -0.14 -2.92 -6.58
CA ARG A 59 0.57 -3.96 -5.83
C ARG A 59 0.69 -3.62 -4.35
N GLY A 60 0.05 -2.55 -3.89
CA GLY A 60 0.11 -2.11 -2.51
C GLY A 60 1.45 -1.47 -2.13
N ARG A 61 2.27 -1.05 -3.11
CA ARG A 61 3.52 -0.34 -2.83
C ARG A 61 3.21 1.13 -2.68
N VAL A 62 3.67 1.69 -1.56
CA VAL A 62 3.54 3.11 -1.25
C VAL A 62 4.91 3.75 -1.37
N ALA A 63 5.01 4.89 -2.03
CA ALA A 63 6.20 5.73 -2.04
C ALA A 63 5.86 7.13 -1.54
N PHE A 64 6.76 7.75 -0.79
CA PHE A 64 6.61 9.13 -0.31
C PHE A 64 7.98 9.75 -0.02
N VAL A 65 8.05 11.08 -0.01
CA VAL A 65 9.24 11.82 0.43
C VAL A 65 9.07 12.23 1.89
N GLY A 66 10.03 11.88 2.73
CA GLY A 66 10.08 12.30 4.13
C GLY A 66 10.77 13.66 4.32
N GLY A 67 11.11 13.98 5.56
CA GLY A 67 12.01 15.10 5.85
C GLY A 67 13.36 14.96 5.13
N SER A 68 14.01 16.09 4.86
CA SER A 68 15.34 16.15 4.24
C SER A 68 15.44 15.57 2.82
N ALA A 69 14.34 15.56 2.05
CA ALA A 69 14.31 15.08 0.67
C ALA A 69 14.78 13.62 0.53
N VAL A 70 14.21 12.74 1.34
CA VAL A 70 14.51 11.30 1.35
C VAL A 70 13.30 10.53 0.83
N LEU A 71 13.51 9.73 -0.21
CA LEU A 71 12.50 8.85 -0.78
C LEU A 71 12.42 7.54 0.00
N PHE A 72 11.22 7.23 0.47
CA PHE A 72 10.90 5.98 1.14
C PHE A 72 9.90 5.16 0.33
N GLN A 73 10.00 3.83 0.47
CA GLN A 73 9.02 2.88 -0.04
C GLN A 73 8.52 1.98 1.08
N VAL A 74 7.22 1.71 1.08
CA VAL A 74 6.60 0.68 1.92
C VAL A 74 5.95 -0.39 1.08
N GLN A 75 6.25 -1.65 1.37
CA GLN A 75 5.61 -2.81 0.77
C GLN A 75 5.47 -3.90 1.82
N GLY A 76 4.26 -4.46 1.98
CA GLY A 76 4.00 -5.49 2.99
C GLY A 76 4.37 -5.07 4.42
N GLY A 77 4.21 -3.78 4.75
CA GLY A 77 4.58 -3.21 6.06
C GLY A 77 6.07 -2.94 6.27
N THR A 78 6.93 -3.26 5.29
CA THR A 78 8.37 -3.02 5.40
C THR A 78 8.72 -1.66 4.82
N LEU A 79 9.29 -0.78 5.64
CA LEU A 79 9.81 0.53 5.23
C LEU A 79 11.25 0.40 4.72
N ARG A 80 11.52 0.96 3.54
CA ARG A 80 12.84 0.96 2.90
C ARG A 80 13.26 2.39 2.54
N HIS A 81 14.51 2.73 2.82
CA HIS A 81 15.19 3.87 2.21
C HIS A 81 15.43 3.54 0.74
N VAL A 82 15.02 4.42 -0.17
CA VAL A 82 15.27 4.25 -1.62
C VAL A 82 16.41 5.14 -2.09
N LEU A 83 16.33 6.44 -1.78
CA LEU A 83 17.31 7.44 -2.21
C LEU A 83 17.17 8.72 -1.40
N ALA A 84 18.27 9.43 -1.13
CA ALA A 84 18.25 10.76 -0.53
C ALA A 84 18.98 11.83 -1.37
N ALA A 85 18.53 13.08 -1.26
CA ALA A 85 19.34 14.21 -1.70
C ALA A 85 20.69 14.22 -0.96
N GLY A 86 21.78 14.47 -1.69
CA GLY A 86 23.15 14.38 -1.18
C GLY A 86 23.75 12.96 -1.21
N GLU A 87 22.97 11.92 -1.45
CA GLU A 87 23.48 10.55 -1.60
C GLU A 87 24.25 10.39 -2.91
N ARG A 88 25.32 9.59 -2.89
CA ARG A 88 26.04 9.20 -4.12
C ARG A 88 25.38 8.00 -4.74
N GLY A 89 24.95 8.15 -6.00
CA GLY A 89 24.47 7.05 -6.81
C GLY A 89 25.60 6.13 -7.29
N PRO A 90 25.25 5.01 -7.94
CA PRO A 90 26.21 3.98 -8.38
C PRO A 90 27.32 4.49 -9.32
N ALA A 91 27.04 5.55 -10.08
CA ALA A 91 28.00 6.19 -10.99
C ALA A 91 28.84 7.31 -10.32
N GLY A 92 28.82 7.42 -8.99
CA GLY A 92 29.56 8.44 -8.23
C GLY A 92 28.94 9.85 -8.25
N ARG A 93 27.88 10.05 -9.03
CA ARG A 93 27.11 11.31 -9.08
C ARG A 93 26.30 11.50 -7.80
N VAL A 94 26.20 12.74 -7.33
CA VAL A 94 25.41 13.09 -6.16
C VAL A 94 23.98 13.46 -6.58
N VAL A 95 23.00 12.97 -5.84
CA VAL A 95 21.59 13.34 -6.01
C VAL A 95 21.40 14.78 -5.56
N ALA A 96 20.95 15.65 -6.46
CA ALA A 96 20.77 17.07 -6.14
C ALA A 96 19.50 17.30 -5.31
N ASP A 97 18.40 16.63 -5.66
CA ASP A 97 17.11 16.75 -4.99
C ASP A 97 16.21 15.53 -5.29
N ILE A 98 15.13 15.38 -4.52
CA ILE A 98 14.11 14.35 -4.68
C ILE A 98 12.73 15.02 -4.76
N GLY A 99 12.06 14.89 -5.90
CA GLY A 99 10.68 15.32 -6.07
C GLY A 99 9.65 14.32 -5.50
N PRO A 100 8.39 14.75 -5.34
CA PRO A 100 7.31 13.87 -4.90
C PRO A 100 7.11 12.71 -5.90
N PRO A 101 6.81 11.50 -5.43
CA PRO A 101 6.60 10.36 -6.30
C PRO A 101 5.25 10.46 -7.01
N ALA A 102 5.19 9.88 -8.20
CA ALA A 102 3.95 9.74 -8.96
C ALA A 102 3.76 8.27 -9.35
N VAL A 103 2.50 7.83 -9.38
CA VAL A 103 2.14 6.52 -9.93
C VAL A 103 2.03 6.65 -11.44
N GLY A 104 2.73 5.78 -12.17
CA GLY A 104 2.59 5.66 -13.62
C GLY A 104 2.58 4.19 -14.03
N ARG A 105 2.20 3.91 -15.29
CA ARG A 105 2.34 2.57 -15.90
C ARG A 105 3.81 2.16 -16.13
N GLY A 106 4.76 2.78 -15.44
CA GLY A 106 6.19 2.66 -15.69
C GLY A 106 6.68 1.24 -15.45
N ALA A 107 7.12 0.60 -16.52
CA ALA A 107 8.05 -0.51 -16.44
C ALA A 107 9.36 0.02 -15.86
N VAL A 108 9.76 -0.52 -14.72
CA VAL A 108 11.15 -0.63 -14.30
C VAL A 108 11.37 -2.07 -13.87
#